data_AF-A0A6V7JJR4-F1
#
_entry.id   AF-A0A6V7JJR4-F1
#
_cell.length_a   1.000
_cell.length_b   1.000
_cell.length_c   1.000
_cell.angle_alpha   90.00
_cell.angle_beta   90.00
_cell.angle_gamma   90.00
#
_symmetry.space_group_name_H-M   'P 1'
#
loop_
_entity.id
_entity.type
_entity.pdbx_description
1 polymer ?
#
loop_
_entity_poly.entity_id
_entity_poly.type
_entity_poly.pdbx_seq_one_letter_code
_entity_poly.pdbx_strand_id
1 'polypeptide(L)'
;LFKRAILLSGSALSSWALVEDPATYAIKLAKAVNCTIPIDLFREHEFIVDCLRATRLDDLMSADIEPPTFLSAFGPSVDGVVIKSDFQKDLLSYLGPEFQG
;
A
#
# COMPACT_ATOMS: atom_id res chain seq x y z
N LEU A 1 -12.90 3.87 -20.13
CA LEU A 1 -13.16 2.66 -19.32
C LEU A 1 -14.56 2.69 -18.70
N PHE A 2 -14.97 3.78 -18.04
CA PHE A 2 -16.33 3.99 -17.51
C PHE A 2 -16.69 5.48 -17.52
N LYS A 3 -17.97 5.83 -17.35
CA LYS A 3 -18.46 7.24 -17.39
C LYS A 3 -18.80 7.83 -16.02
N ARG A 4 -19.20 6.99 -15.05
CA ARG A 4 -19.70 7.41 -13.74
C ARG A 4 -19.28 6.39 -12.69
N ALA A 5 -19.08 6.85 -11.46
CA ALA A 5 -18.83 6.03 -10.28
C ALA A 5 -19.67 6.56 -9.11
N ILE A 6 -20.09 5.67 -8.21
CA ILE A 6 -20.75 6.01 -6.95
C ILE A 6 -19.87 5.45 -5.85
N LEU A 7 -19.43 6.32 -4.92
CA LEU A 7 -18.62 5.93 -3.77
C LEU A 7 -19.53 5.85 -2.54
N LEU A 8 -19.58 4.68 -1.89
CA LEU A 8 -20.41 4.44 -0.72
C LEU A 8 -19.50 4.27 0.50
N SER A 9 -19.56 5.22 1.44
CA SER A 9 -18.85 5.17 2.73
C SER A 9 -17.33 4.93 2.64
N GLY A 10 -16.67 5.47 1.62
CA GLY A 10 -15.22 5.37 1.45
C GLY A 10 -14.66 6.45 0.53
N SER A 11 -13.42 6.86 0.77
CA SER A 11 -12.70 7.85 -0.02
C SER A 11 -11.23 7.50 -0.15
N ALA A 12 -10.60 7.89 -1.26
CA ALA A 12 -9.15 7.80 -1.43
C ALA A 12 -8.35 8.69 -0.45
N LEU A 13 -9.03 9.62 0.24
CA LEU A 13 -8.44 10.49 1.26
C LEU A 13 -8.59 9.95 2.69
N SER A 14 -9.24 8.81 2.88
CA SER A 14 -9.34 8.18 4.21
C SER A 14 -7.98 7.64 4.65
N SER A 15 -7.67 7.70 5.95
CA SER A 15 -6.38 7.28 6.51
C SER A 15 -6.03 5.80 6.23
N TRP A 16 -7.04 4.96 6.06
CA TRP A 16 -6.91 3.53 5.76
C TRP A 16 -6.89 3.21 4.25
N ALA A 17 -7.05 4.21 3.37
CA ALA A 17 -7.12 3.99 1.92
C ALA A 17 -5.74 3.83 1.26
N LEU A 18 -4.69 4.32 1.90
CA LEU A 18 -3.32 4.27 1.41
C LEU A 18 -2.38 3.70 2.49
N VAL A 19 -1.42 2.89 2.08
CA VAL A 19 -0.33 2.42 2.96
C VAL A 19 0.78 3.47 2.95
N GLU A 20 1.09 4.01 4.13
CA GLU A 20 2.13 5.04 4.28
C GLU A 20 3.55 4.51 4.06
N ASP A 21 3.86 3.32 4.59
CA ASP A 21 5.19 2.71 4.50
C ASP A 21 5.11 1.24 4.04
N PRO A 22 4.84 1.01 2.75
CA PRO A 22 4.66 -0.34 2.22
C PRO A 22 5.94 -1.19 2.30
N ALA A 23 7.12 -0.57 2.20
CA ALA A 23 8.41 -1.27 2.27
C ALA A 23 8.63 -1.90 3.65
N THR A 24 8.33 -1.16 4.73
CA THR A 24 8.44 -1.70 6.08
C THR A 24 7.49 -2.88 6.31
N TYR A 25 6.25 -2.84 5.82
CA TYR A 25 5.32 -3.97 5.94
C TYR A 25 5.76 -5.18 5.12
N ALA A 26 6.30 -4.99 3.92
CA ALA A 26 6.87 -6.07 3.12
C ALA A 26 8.05 -6.76 3.84
N ILE A 27 8.92 -6.00 4.50
CA ILE A 27 10.03 -6.55 5.29
C ILE A 27 9.51 -7.29 6.53
N LYS A 28 8.50 -6.76 7.21
CA LYS A 28 7.85 -7.46 8.34
C LYS A 28 7.28 -8.81 7.91
N LEU A 29 6.59 -8.85 6.76
CA LEU A 29 6.07 -10.09 6.19
C LEU A 29 7.17 -11.07 5.84
N ALA A 30 8.21 -10.60 5.15
CA ALA A 30 9.36 -11.42 4.80
C ALA A 30 10.01 -12.05 6.04
N LYS A 31 10.18 -11.28 7.12
CA LYS A 31 10.68 -11.82 8.39
C LYS A 31 9.73 -12.85 9.00
N ALA A 32 8.42 -12.62 8.97
CA ALA A 32 7.43 -13.53 9.53
C ALA A 32 7.41 -14.90 8.82
N VAL A 33 7.68 -14.93 7.51
CA VAL A 33 7.75 -16.17 6.72
C VAL A 33 9.16 -16.71 6.49
N ASN A 34 10.13 -16.27 7.30
CA ASN A 34 11.53 -16.70 7.27
C ASN A 34 12.27 -16.45 5.93
N CYS A 35 11.91 -15.39 5.21
CA CYS A 35 12.72 -14.89 4.09
C CYS A 35 13.96 -14.13 4.60
N THR A 36 15.09 -14.31 3.90
CA THR A 36 16.32 -13.59 4.20
C THR A 36 16.19 -12.11 3.85
N ILE A 37 16.59 -11.22 4.77
CA ILE A 37 16.59 -9.78 4.53
C ILE A 37 17.99 -9.33 4.12
N PRO A 38 18.19 -8.79 2.90
CA PRO A 38 19.47 -8.29 2.45
C PRO A 38 19.86 -7.00 3.19
N ILE A 39 21.16 -6.68 3.15
CA ILE A 39 21.73 -5.52 3.84
C ILE A 39 21.36 -4.22 3.11
N ASP A 40 21.40 -4.22 1.78
CA ASP A 40 21.02 -3.07 0.94
C ASP A 40 19.63 -3.26 0.32
N LEU A 41 18.60 -2.82 1.04
CA LEU A 41 17.21 -2.90 0.58
C LEU A 41 16.93 -2.09 -0.69
N PHE A 42 17.72 -1.08 -1.03
CA PHE A 42 17.48 -0.30 -2.26
C PHE A 42 17.88 -1.08 -3.50
N ARG A 43 18.96 -1.86 -3.42
CA ARG A 43 19.50 -2.63 -4.55
C ARG A 43 19.05 -4.08 -4.58
N GLU A 44 18.74 -4.65 -3.43
CA GLU A 44 18.54 -6.10 -3.26
C GLU A 44 17.08 -6.47 -2.88
N HIS A 45 16.13 -5.53 -3.01
CA HIS A 45 14.72 -5.81 -2.69
C HIS A 45 14.12 -6.97 -3.51
N GLU A 46 14.64 -7.25 -4.70
CA GLU A 46 14.19 -8.36 -5.55
C GLU A 46 14.27 -9.72 -4.85
N PHE A 47 15.30 -9.97 -4.03
CA PHE A 47 15.44 -11.24 -3.29
C PHE A 47 14.29 -11.47 -2.29
N ILE A 48 13.81 -10.40 -1.65
CA ILE A 48 12.64 -10.48 -0.77
C ILE A 48 11.41 -10.86 -1.59
N VAL A 49 11.21 -10.19 -2.72
CA VAL A 49 10.04 -10.41 -3.58
C VAL A 49 10.02 -11.84 -4.13
N ASP A 50 11.16 -12.34 -4.59
CA ASP A 50 11.26 -13.71 -5.13
C ASP A 50 11.04 -14.77 -4.05
N CYS A 51 11.54 -14.55 -2.84
CA CYS A 51 11.24 -15.43 -1.70
C CYS A 51 9.74 -15.41 -1.37
N LEU A 52 9.12 -14.23 -1.23
CA LEU A 52 7.69 -14.10 -0.94
C LEU A 52 6.81 -14.74 -2.02
N ARG A 53 7.21 -14.68 -3.29
CA ARG A 53 6.51 -15.35 -4.41
C ARG A 53 6.58 -16.88 -4.33
N ALA A 54 7.66 -17.42 -3.76
CA ALA A 54 7.83 -18.86 -3.59
C ALA A 54 7.14 -19.40 -2.31
N THR A 55 6.86 -18.52 -1.35
CA THR A 55 6.13 -18.85 -0.12
C THR A 55 4.68 -19.23 -0.44
N ARG A 56 4.15 -20.24 0.27
CA ARG A 56 2.74 -20.66 0.09
C ARG A 56 1.81 -19.56 0.59
N LEU A 57 0.68 -19.40 -0.10
CA LEU A 57 -0.30 -18.38 0.24
C LEU A 57 -0.82 -18.51 1.68
N ASP A 58 -1.04 -19.72 2.17
CA ASP A 58 -1.51 -19.94 3.55
C ASP A 58 -0.51 -19.41 4.58
N ASP A 59 0.79 -19.59 4.32
CA ASP A 59 1.86 -19.09 5.21
C ASP A 59 1.87 -17.55 5.19
N LEU A 60 1.73 -16.93 4.01
CA LEU A 60 1.64 -15.47 3.86
C LEU A 60 0.41 -14.88 4.57
N MET A 61 -0.74 -15.54 4.45
CA MET A 61 -2.00 -15.11 5.06
C MET A 61 -2.04 -15.34 6.58
N SER A 62 -1.27 -16.32 7.07
CA SER A 62 -1.15 -16.60 8.51
C SER A 62 -0.21 -15.65 9.26
N ALA A 63 0.59 -14.86 8.53
CA ALA A 63 1.53 -13.92 9.13
C ALA A 63 0.79 -12.79 9.87
N ASP A 64 1.10 -12.63 11.14
CA ASP A 64 0.49 -11.60 11.98
C ASP A 64 1.18 -10.24 11.79
N ILE A 65 0.52 -9.34 11.05
CA ILE A 65 1.04 -8.01 10.70
C ILE A 65 -0.06 -7.00 10.93
N GLU A 66 -0.09 -6.45 12.14
CA GLU A 66 -1.06 -5.42 12.50
C GLU A 66 -0.59 -4.02 12.08
N PRO A 67 -1.43 -3.25 11.37
CA PRO A 67 -1.21 -1.82 11.22
C PRO A 67 -1.57 -1.05 12.49
N PRO A 68 -1.05 0.18 12.67
CA PRO A 68 -1.56 1.11 13.67
C PRO A 68 -3.05 1.39 13.47
N THR A 69 -3.71 1.85 14.54
CA THR A 69 -5.12 2.20 14.54
C THR A 69 -5.46 3.16 13.39
N PHE A 70 -6.53 2.86 12.66
CA PHE A 70 -7.05 3.63 11.51
C PHE A 70 -6.17 3.63 10.24
N LEU A 71 -5.09 2.85 10.20
CA LEU A 71 -4.22 2.67 9.02
C LEU A 71 -4.33 1.25 8.47
N SER A 72 -3.70 1.03 7.31
CA SER A 72 -3.66 -0.27 6.62
C SER A 72 -2.21 -0.74 6.45
N ALA A 73 -1.96 -2.03 6.67
CA ALA A 73 -0.63 -2.64 6.48
C ALA A 73 -0.40 -3.03 5.02
N PHE A 74 -1.45 -3.54 4.37
CA PHE A 74 -1.47 -3.92 2.96
C PHE A 74 -2.63 -3.24 2.25
N GLY A 75 -2.36 -2.66 1.09
CA GLY A 75 -3.33 -1.86 0.35
C GLY A 75 -2.65 -1.03 -0.74
N PRO A 76 -3.37 -0.07 -1.34
CA PRO A 76 -2.80 0.84 -2.33
C PRO A 76 -1.63 1.65 -1.75
N SER A 77 -0.60 1.90 -2.55
CA SER A 77 0.55 2.75 -2.21
C SER A 77 0.87 3.71 -3.35
N VAL A 78 1.54 4.82 -3.06
CA VAL A 78 2.05 5.74 -4.09
C VAL A 78 3.22 5.06 -4.81
N ASP A 79 2.99 4.56 -6.01
CA ASP A 79 3.98 3.85 -6.84
C ASP A 79 4.58 4.73 -7.95
N GLY A 80 4.01 5.91 -8.19
CA GLY A 80 4.43 6.82 -9.25
C GLY A 80 3.99 6.42 -10.66
N VAL A 81 3.29 5.29 -10.81
CA VAL A 81 2.80 4.76 -12.09
C VAL A 81 1.28 4.76 -12.13
N VAL A 82 0.64 4.04 -11.22
CA VAL A 82 -0.83 3.96 -11.10
C VAL A 82 -1.33 5.05 -10.16
N ILE A 83 -0.69 5.21 -9.00
CA ILE A 83 -1.00 6.24 -8.00
C ILE A 83 0.19 7.19 -7.93
N LYS A 84 0.00 8.40 -8.46
CA LYS A 84 1.02 9.45 -8.47
C LYS A 84 1.16 10.12 -7.11
N SER A 85 2.30 10.74 -6.86
CA SER A 85 2.59 11.43 -5.59
C SER A 85 1.71 12.66 -5.33
N ASP A 86 1.11 13.23 -6.37
CA ASP A 86 0.22 14.39 -6.33
C ASP A 86 -1.27 14.04 -6.36
N PHE A 87 -1.65 12.75 -6.24
CA PHE A 87 -3.04 12.29 -6.40
C PHE A 87 -4.05 13.03 -5.51
N GLN A 88 -3.66 13.43 -4.29
CA GLN A 88 -4.53 14.17 -3.39
C GLN A 88 -4.86 15.57 -3.92
N LYS A 89 -3.86 16.26 -4.48
CA LYS A 89 -4.05 17.58 -5.08
C LYS A 89 -4.93 17.49 -6.32
N ASP A 90 -4.66 16.50 -7.16
CA ASP A 90 -5.48 16.21 -8.34
C ASP A 90 -6.92 15.95 -7.93
N LEU A 91 -7.16 15.08 -6.95
CA LEU A 91 -8.50 14.76 -6.48
C LEU A 91 -9.24 15.99 -5.94
N LEU A 92 -8.57 16.80 -5.12
CA LEU A 92 -9.14 18.04 -4.58
C LEU A 92 -9.41 19.09 -5.66
N SER A 93 -8.67 19.09 -6.77
CA SER A 93 -8.95 19.99 -7.90
C SER A 93 -10.27 19.65 -8.63
N TYR A 94 -10.69 18.38 -8.58
CA TYR A 94 -11.94 17.90 -9.19
C TYR A 94 -13.15 18.03 -8.26
N LEU A 95 -12.93 18.06 -6.94
CA LEU A 95 -13.97 18.38 -5.96
C LEU A 95 -14.13 19.91 -5.97
N GLY A 96 -15.24 20.40 -6.50
CA GLY A 96 -15.45 21.82 -6.84
C GLY A 96 -15.15 22.83 -5.72
N PRO A 97 -15.19 24.15 -6.04
CA PRO A 97 -14.72 25.23 -5.16
C PRO A 97 -15.39 25.29 -3.78
N GLU A 98 -16.52 24.60 -3.56
CA GLU A 98 -17.16 24.46 -2.24
C GLU A 98 -16.32 23.68 -1.21
N PHE A 99 -15.32 22.92 -1.67
CA PHE A 99 -14.39 22.15 -0.82
C PHE A 99 -12.96 22.72 -0.81
N GLN A 100 -12.75 23.86 -1.47
CA GLN A 100 -11.51 24.62 -1.43
C GLN A 100 -11.64 25.65 -0.31
N GLY A 101 -11.20 25.27 0.90
CA GLY A 101 -11.17 26.16 2.06
C GLY A 101 -10.38 27.44 1.83
#